data_AF-F2JR88-F1
#
_entry.id   AF-F2JR88-F1
#
_cell.length_a   1.000
_cell.length_b   1.000
_cell.length_c   1.000
_cell.angle_alpha   90.00
_cell.angle_beta   90.00
_cell.angle_gamma   90.00
#
_symmetry.space_group_name_H-M   'P 1'
#
loop_
_entity.id
_entity.type
_entity.pdbx_description
1 polymer ?
#
loop_
_entity_poly.entity_id
_entity_poly.type
_entity_poly.pdbx_seq_one_letter_code
_entity_poly.pdbx_strand_id
1 'polypeptide(L)'
;MNIKRNTRSLTFLGVLIAIELVLTFAHIGFIPLPFMKATILHIPVIIGAIFLGPIEGSILGLVFGILSVVMNTIEPGVTSFVFSPFYTLGTTKGNVWSLVVALVPRVLVGITSYYTYQFMSKFDKTKWSAYIGAGIVGSLTNTIFVMSFIYLFFGQAEPYASNTAQGIGFVFKVIMGVVLTNGVPEAIVAAVLVSAIGKVLSKVFKTQRILAR
;
A
#
# COMPACT_ATOMS: atom_id res chain seq x y z
N MET A 1 26.80 8.70 10.99
CA MET A 1 25.55 7.91 11.02
C MET A 1 25.29 7.51 12.47
N ASN A 2 24.53 8.32 13.22
CA ASN A 2 24.40 8.16 14.68
C ASN A 2 23.24 7.21 15.00
N ILE A 3 23.55 5.91 15.12
CA ILE A 3 22.58 4.83 15.36
C ILE A 3 22.19 4.85 16.85
N LYS A 4 21.41 5.83 17.28
CA LYS A 4 20.49 5.63 18.41
C LYS A 4 19.14 5.22 17.81
N ARG A 5 19.05 4.02 17.21
CA ARG A 5 17.73 3.41 16.98
C ARG A 5 17.15 3.12 18.35
N ASN A 6 16.22 3.98 18.76
CA ASN A 6 15.49 3.84 20.01
C ASN A 6 14.84 2.44 19.98
N THR A 7 15.12 1.58 20.98
CA THR A 7 14.55 0.23 21.09
C THR A 7 13.04 0.26 20.85
N ARG A 8 12.37 1.32 21.31
CA ARG A 8 10.96 1.59 21.05
C ARG A 8 10.57 1.67 19.57
N SER A 9 11.34 2.37 18.74
CA SER A 9 11.07 2.49 17.30
C SER A 9 11.17 1.12 16.64
N LEU A 10 12.18 0.32 17.02
CA LEU A 10 12.35 -1.03 16.53
C LEU A 10 11.19 -1.95 16.97
N THR A 11 10.77 -1.87 18.24
CA THR A 11 9.62 -2.63 18.74
C THR A 11 8.33 -2.23 18.02
N PHE A 12 8.07 -0.93 17.84
CA PHE A 12 6.86 -0.46 17.17
C PHE A 12 6.81 -0.87 15.69
N LEU A 13 7.95 -0.79 15.00
CA LEU A 13 8.12 -1.32 13.64
C LEU A 13 7.79 -2.82 13.60
N GLY A 14 8.34 -3.60 14.53
CA GLY A 14 8.06 -5.05 14.62
C GLY A 14 6.58 -5.37 14.88
N VAL A 15 5.91 -4.58 15.74
CA VAL A 15 4.47 -4.72 15.99
C VAL A 15 3.66 -4.41 14.73
N LEU A 16 4.00 -3.36 13.98
CA LEU A 16 3.31 -3.03 12.73
C LEU A 16 3.50 -4.12 11.67
N ILE A 17 4.70 -4.68 11.54
CA ILE A 17 4.98 -5.84 10.68
C ILE A 17 4.14 -7.05 11.11
N ALA A 18 4.06 -7.33 12.41
CA ALA A 18 3.24 -8.43 12.92
C ALA A 18 1.75 -8.22 12.60
N ILE A 19 1.26 -6.98 12.71
CA ILE A 19 -0.11 -6.63 12.32
C ILE A 19 -0.32 -6.85 10.81
N GLU A 20 0.61 -6.44 9.94
CA GLU A 20 0.53 -6.70 8.50
C GLU A 20 0.45 -8.18 8.17
N LEU A 21 1.25 -9.02 8.85
CA LEU A 21 1.22 -10.47 8.72
C LEU A 21 -0.14 -11.03 9.13
N VAL A 22 -0.64 -10.64 10.30
CA VAL A 22 -1.95 -11.09 10.81
C VAL A 22 -3.06 -10.67 9.85
N LEU A 23 -3.08 -9.42 9.40
CA LEU A 23 -4.09 -8.94 8.45
C LEU A 23 -4.05 -9.71 7.12
N THR A 24 -2.85 -10.06 6.65
CA THR A 24 -2.68 -10.81 5.40
C THR A 24 -3.17 -12.25 5.55
N PHE A 25 -2.65 -13.00 6.54
CA PHE A 25 -2.94 -14.42 6.68
C PHE A 25 -4.32 -14.73 7.28
N ALA A 26 -4.86 -13.83 8.10
CA ALA A 26 -6.22 -13.99 8.62
C ALA A 26 -7.30 -13.60 7.59
N HIS A 27 -6.92 -13.19 6.37
CA HIS A 27 -7.82 -12.73 5.30
C HIS A 27 -8.70 -11.52 5.67
N ILE A 28 -8.43 -10.85 6.80
CA ILE A 28 -9.13 -9.65 7.29
C ILE A 28 -8.57 -8.38 6.64
N GLY A 29 -7.42 -8.48 5.97
CA GLY A 29 -6.79 -7.38 5.23
C GLY A 29 -7.63 -6.85 4.06
N PHE A 30 -8.78 -7.47 3.80
CA PHE A 30 -9.77 -7.05 2.83
C PHE A 30 -11.13 -6.90 3.52
N ILE A 31 -11.74 -5.70 3.48
CA ILE A 31 -13.15 -5.53 3.86
C ILE A 31 -14.00 -6.01 2.68
N PRO A 32 -14.80 -7.08 2.81
CA PRO A 32 -15.73 -7.48 1.78
C PRO A 32 -16.89 -6.47 1.75
N LEU A 33 -16.81 -5.51 0.83
CA LEU A 33 -17.93 -4.65 0.49
C LEU A 33 -18.85 -5.39 -0.51
N PRO A 34 -20.15 -5.03 -0.59
CA PRO A 34 -21.14 -5.72 -1.42
C PRO A 34 -20.73 -5.86 -2.90
N PHE A 35 -19.85 -4.99 -3.38
CA PHE A 35 -19.39 -4.95 -4.76
C PHE A 35 -17.88 -5.24 -4.93
N MET A 36 -17.07 -5.33 -3.86
CA MET A 36 -15.60 -5.44 -3.95
C MET A 36 -14.85 -5.71 -2.62
N LYS A 37 -13.58 -6.12 -2.68
CA LYS A 37 -12.68 -6.33 -1.52
C LYS A 37 -11.76 -5.10 -1.32
N ALA A 38 -12.06 -4.24 -0.35
CA ALA A 38 -11.23 -3.05 -0.07
C ALA A 38 -10.00 -3.40 0.80
N THR A 39 -8.78 -3.07 0.35
CA THR A 39 -7.55 -3.37 1.10
C THR A 39 -7.34 -2.45 2.31
N ILE A 40 -6.92 -3.03 3.43
CA ILE A 40 -6.55 -2.31 4.68
C ILE A 40 -5.03 -2.39 4.92
N LEU A 41 -4.32 -3.22 4.16
CA LEU A 41 -2.92 -3.56 4.40
C LEU A 41 -1.95 -2.37 4.26
N HIS A 42 -2.34 -1.30 3.57
CA HIS A 42 -1.54 -0.09 3.46
C HIS A 42 -1.67 0.82 4.70
N ILE A 43 -2.61 0.57 5.62
CA ILE A 43 -2.83 1.42 6.81
C ILE A 43 -1.69 1.31 7.83
N PRO A 44 -1.21 0.11 8.22
CA PRO A 44 -0.04 -0.02 9.08
C PRO A 44 1.20 0.69 8.50
N VAL A 45 1.40 0.61 7.17
CA VAL A 45 2.47 1.33 6.45
C VAL A 45 2.34 2.85 6.65
N ILE A 46 1.15 3.41 6.43
CA ILE A 46 0.89 4.86 6.57
C ILE A 46 1.09 5.31 8.02
N ILE A 47 0.59 4.54 8.99
CA ILE A 47 0.77 4.84 10.41
C ILE A 47 2.26 4.77 10.79
N GLY A 48 2.97 3.72 10.38
CA GLY A 48 4.40 3.59 10.62
C GLY A 48 5.19 4.73 10.01
N ALA A 49 4.86 5.14 8.77
CA ALA A 49 5.45 6.30 8.12
C ALA A 49 5.27 7.58 8.96
N ILE A 50 4.05 7.88 9.40
CA ILE A 50 3.72 9.09 10.14
C ILE A 50 4.43 9.16 11.51
N PHE A 51 4.52 8.03 12.22
CA PHE A 51 5.00 8.01 13.61
C PHE A 51 6.49 7.66 13.77
N LEU A 52 7.05 6.84 12.88
CA LEU A 52 8.44 6.40 12.94
C LEU A 52 9.33 7.16 11.95
N GLY A 53 8.80 7.50 10.78
CA GLY A 53 9.51 8.23 9.74
C GLY A 53 9.43 7.57 8.36
N PRO A 54 9.98 8.22 7.32
CA PRO A 54 9.87 7.75 5.94
C PRO A 54 10.67 6.46 5.68
N ILE A 55 11.76 6.23 6.42
CA ILE A 55 12.58 5.02 6.29
C ILE A 55 11.81 3.81 6.81
N GLU A 56 11.25 3.89 8.01
CA GLU A 56 10.43 2.85 8.61
C GLU A 56 9.14 2.61 7.81
N GLY A 57 8.51 3.67 7.30
CA GLY A 57 7.39 3.57 6.37
C GLY A 57 7.77 2.84 5.07
N SER A 58 8.97 3.08 4.53
CA SER A 58 9.49 2.38 3.35
C SER A 58 9.72 0.89 3.63
N ILE A 59 10.25 0.56 4.81
CA ILE A 59 10.47 -0.84 5.24
C ILE A 59 9.13 -1.57 5.36
N LEU A 60 8.13 -0.96 5.99
CA LEU A 60 6.77 -1.51 6.07
C LEU A 60 6.17 -1.68 4.67
N GLY A 61 6.36 -0.68 3.79
CA GLY A 61 5.95 -0.78 2.38
C GLY A 61 6.60 -1.96 1.64
N LEU A 62 7.89 -2.23 1.89
CA LEU A 62 8.56 -3.42 1.34
C LEU A 62 7.95 -4.72 1.87
N VAL A 63 7.70 -4.82 3.18
CA VAL A 63 7.08 -5.99 3.79
C VAL A 63 5.69 -6.21 3.20
N PHE A 64 4.87 -5.16 3.12
CA PHE A 64 3.57 -5.22 2.48
C PHE A 64 3.65 -5.67 1.02
N GLY A 65 4.61 -5.15 0.24
CA GLY A 65 4.81 -5.58 -1.14
C GLY A 65 5.20 -7.05 -1.26
N ILE A 66 6.08 -7.57 -0.38
CA ILE A 66 6.43 -8.99 -0.32
C ILE A 66 5.20 -9.83 0.03
N LEU A 67 4.42 -9.41 1.02
CA LEU A 67 3.18 -10.08 1.40
C LEU A 67 2.17 -10.09 0.25
N SER A 68 2.11 -9.02 -0.55
CA SER A 68 1.29 -8.97 -1.75
C SER A 68 1.72 -10.02 -2.78
N VAL A 69 3.02 -10.20 -3.03
CA VAL A 69 3.54 -11.24 -3.94
C VAL A 69 3.17 -12.64 -3.43
N VAL A 70 3.41 -12.89 -2.14
CA VAL A 70 3.12 -14.20 -1.51
C VAL A 70 1.64 -14.52 -1.60
N MET A 71 0.76 -13.59 -1.22
CA MET A 71 -0.68 -13.81 -1.25
C MET A 71 -1.20 -14.04 -2.68
N ASN A 72 -0.71 -13.27 -3.66
CA ASN A 72 -1.07 -13.47 -5.07
C ASN A 72 -0.53 -14.79 -5.66
N THR A 73 0.42 -15.44 -4.98
CA THR A 73 0.93 -16.76 -5.37
C THR A 73 0.11 -17.90 -4.74
N ILE A 74 -0.37 -17.71 -3.50
CA ILE A 74 -1.12 -18.72 -2.74
C ILE A 74 -2.62 -18.70 -3.11
N GLU A 75 -3.21 -17.51 -3.26
CA GLU A 75 -4.61 -17.30 -3.64
C GLU A 75 -4.67 -16.51 -4.97
N PRO A 76 -4.46 -17.18 -6.12
CA PRO A 76 -4.43 -16.50 -7.40
C PRO A 76 -5.82 -16.01 -7.82
N GLY A 77 -5.92 -14.72 -8.10
CA GLY A 77 -7.05 -14.07 -8.74
C GLY A 77 -6.78 -13.69 -10.20
N VAL A 78 -7.77 -13.04 -10.82
CA VAL A 78 -7.71 -12.60 -12.23
C VAL A 78 -6.61 -11.58 -12.52
N THR A 79 -6.08 -10.90 -11.50
CA THR A 79 -5.00 -9.89 -11.64
C THR A 79 -3.65 -10.36 -11.09
N SER A 80 -3.56 -11.58 -10.55
CA SER A 80 -2.38 -12.03 -9.79
C SER A 80 -1.11 -12.20 -10.63
N PHE A 81 -1.24 -12.38 -11.95
CA PHE A 81 -0.11 -12.46 -12.89
C PHE A 81 0.72 -11.16 -12.95
N VAL A 82 0.11 -10.03 -12.61
CA VAL A 82 0.75 -8.71 -12.58
C VAL A 82 1.54 -8.50 -11.29
N PHE A 83 1.15 -9.17 -10.21
CA PHE A 83 1.72 -8.97 -8.88
C PHE A 83 2.61 -10.13 -8.43
N SER A 84 2.59 -11.27 -9.12
CA SER A 84 3.49 -12.39 -8.87
C SER A 84 4.16 -12.86 -10.16
N PRO A 85 5.50 -12.99 -10.20
CA PRO A 85 6.20 -13.58 -11.34
C PRO A 85 5.94 -15.10 -11.44
N PHE A 86 5.46 -15.72 -10.36
CA PHE A 86 5.26 -17.17 -10.26
C PHE A 86 3.90 -17.63 -10.79
N TYR A 87 3.00 -16.70 -11.09
CA TYR A 87 1.68 -17.01 -11.59
C TYR A 87 1.54 -16.67 -13.08
N THR A 88 0.93 -17.59 -13.83
CA THR A 88 0.77 -17.50 -15.28
C THR A 88 -0.71 -17.62 -15.61
N LEU A 89 -1.30 -16.57 -16.20
CA LEU A 89 -2.68 -16.61 -16.71
C LEU A 89 -2.61 -16.90 -18.22
N GLY A 90 -2.97 -18.13 -18.62
CA GLY A 90 -2.92 -18.57 -20.01
C GLY A 90 -1.48 -18.69 -20.54
N THR A 91 -1.16 -17.99 -21.63
CA THR A 91 0.16 -18.02 -22.32
C THR A 91 1.18 -17.01 -21.80
N THR A 92 0.83 -16.17 -20.82
CA THR A 92 1.71 -15.09 -20.35
C THR A 92 2.30 -15.43 -18.98
N LYS A 93 3.63 -15.55 -18.92
CA LYS A 93 4.35 -15.74 -17.65
C LYS A 93 4.51 -14.41 -16.93
N GLY A 94 4.32 -14.41 -15.61
CA GLY A 94 4.74 -13.30 -14.77
C GLY A 94 6.23 -13.02 -14.97
N ASN A 95 6.59 -11.75 -15.14
CA ASN A 95 7.97 -11.31 -15.42
C ASN A 95 8.58 -10.74 -14.14
N VAL A 96 9.91 -10.54 -14.08
CA VAL A 96 10.60 -9.85 -12.98
C VAL A 96 9.99 -8.46 -12.73
N TRP A 97 9.40 -7.84 -13.76
CA TRP A 97 8.63 -6.61 -13.67
C TRP A 97 7.38 -6.70 -12.78
N SER A 98 6.75 -7.87 -12.63
CA SER A 98 5.63 -8.08 -11.69
C SER A 98 6.07 -7.78 -10.25
N LEU A 99 7.31 -8.13 -9.90
CA LEU A 99 7.87 -7.86 -8.57
C LEU A 99 8.07 -6.36 -8.35
N VAL A 100 8.52 -5.64 -9.38
CA VAL A 100 8.68 -4.18 -9.34
C VAL A 100 7.31 -3.50 -9.15
N VAL A 101 6.28 -3.94 -9.87
CA VAL A 101 4.92 -3.43 -9.73
C VAL A 101 4.32 -3.74 -8.35
N ALA A 102 4.67 -4.87 -7.75
CA ALA A 102 4.21 -5.23 -6.41
C ALA A 102 4.96 -4.47 -5.29
N LEU A 103 6.26 -4.24 -5.43
CA LEU A 103 7.09 -3.68 -4.36
C LEU A 103 7.18 -2.15 -4.40
N VAL A 104 7.51 -1.57 -5.56
CA VAL A 104 7.88 -0.14 -5.64
C VAL A 104 6.74 0.80 -5.24
N PRO A 105 5.50 0.63 -5.74
CA PRO A 105 4.38 1.48 -5.31
C PRO A 105 4.17 1.45 -3.80
N ARG A 106 4.41 0.31 -3.14
CA ARG A 106 4.16 0.12 -1.70
C ARG A 106 5.22 0.82 -0.86
N VAL A 107 6.47 0.81 -1.31
CA VAL A 107 7.52 1.65 -0.70
C VAL A 107 7.17 3.13 -0.84
N LEU A 108 6.72 3.53 -2.03
CA LEU A 108 6.34 4.92 -2.30
C LEU A 108 5.18 5.38 -1.42
N VAL A 109 4.20 4.53 -1.11
CA VAL A 109 3.11 4.83 -0.17
C VAL A 109 3.65 5.30 1.18
N GLY A 110 4.64 4.60 1.75
CA GLY A 110 5.26 5.00 3.01
C GLY A 110 5.92 6.37 2.92
N ILE A 111 6.60 6.66 1.81
CA ILE A 111 7.30 7.93 1.59
C ILE A 111 6.30 9.08 1.37
N THR A 112 5.33 8.91 0.47
CA THR A 112 4.37 9.95 0.11
C THR A 112 3.46 10.30 1.28
N SER A 113 3.00 9.31 2.04
CA SER A 113 2.19 9.55 3.24
C SER A 113 2.93 10.32 4.33
N TYR A 114 4.24 10.05 4.53
CA TYR A 114 5.05 10.83 5.47
C TYR A 114 5.17 12.30 5.06
N TYR A 115 5.52 12.57 3.80
CA TYR A 115 5.70 13.94 3.33
C TYR A 115 4.39 14.71 3.28
N THR A 116 3.28 14.07 2.90
CA THR A 116 1.94 14.68 2.96
C THR A 116 1.57 15.06 4.39
N TYR A 117 1.79 14.16 5.36
CA TYR A 117 1.56 14.45 6.77
C TYR A 117 2.43 15.62 7.24
N GLN A 118 3.72 15.61 6.90
CA GLN A 118 4.66 16.65 7.31
C GLN A 118 4.33 18.01 6.70
N PHE A 119 3.84 18.05 5.46
CA PHE A 119 3.41 19.27 4.80
C PHE A 119 2.11 19.83 5.40
N MET A 120 1.07 19.01 5.51
CA MET A 120 -0.24 19.44 6.02
C MET A 120 -0.21 19.77 7.52
N SER A 121 0.62 19.07 8.30
CA SER A 121 0.75 19.37 9.73
C SER A 121 1.39 20.74 10.02
N LYS A 122 1.99 21.41 9.03
CA LYS A 122 2.45 22.80 9.15
C LYS A 122 1.28 23.79 9.14
N PHE A 123 0.20 23.46 8.43
CA PHE A 123 -0.96 24.35 8.25
C PHE A 123 -2.08 24.05 9.25
N ASP A 124 -2.13 22.84 9.80
CA ASP A 124 -3.18 22.42 10.73
C ASP A 124 -2.66 22.12 12.14
N LYS A 125 -3.00 22.99 13.09
CA LYS A 125 -2.67 22.83 14.53
C LYS A 125 -3.32 21.59 15.15
N THR A 126 -4.47 21.14 14.64
CA THR A 126 -5.19 19.95 15.13
C THR A 126 -4.62 18.65 14.58
N LYS A 127 -3.82 18.73 13.50
CA LYS A 127 -3.22 17.61 12.75
C LYS A 127 -4.23 16.63 12.16
N TRP A 128 -5.53 16.91 12.25
CA TRP A 128 -6.57 15.99 11.78
C TRP A 128 -6.58 15.92 10.26
N SER A 129 -6.52 17.08 9.60
CA SER A 129 -6.42 17.14 8.14
C SER A 129 -5.16 16.44 7.64
N ALA A 130 -4.05 16.52 8.39
CA ALA A 130 -2.80 15.86 8.03
C ALA A 130 -2.91 14.33 8.03
N TYR A 131 -3.64 13.73 8.98
CA TYR A 131 -3.90 12.28 8.96
C TYR A 131 -4.81 11.87 7.81
N ILE A 132 -5.87 12.65 7.56
CA ILE A 132 -6.80 12.41 6.43
C ILE A 132 -6.04 12.46 5.11
N GLY A 133 -5.28 13.53 4.87
CA GLY A 133 -4.51 13.70 3.65
C GLY A 133 -3.45 12.62 3.46
N ALA A 134 -2.76 12.21 4.52
CA ALA A 134 -1.80 11.11 4.45
C ALA A 134 -2.45 9.77 4.08
N GLY A 135 -3.67 9.51 4.58
CA GLY A 135 -4.48 8.35 4.21
C GLY A 135 -4.89 8.35 2.73
N ILE A 136 -5.45 9.49 2.27
CA ILE A 136 -5.88 9.66 0.88
C ILE A 136 -4.69 9.56 -0.08
N VAL A 137 -3.64 10.35 0.14
CA VAL A 137 -2.47 10.36 -0.73
C VAL A 137 -1.76 9.01 -0.73
N GLY A 138 -1.67 8.34 0.42
CA GLY A 138 -1.11 6.98 0.50
C GLY A 138 -1.87 6.00 -0.38
N SER A 139 -3.19 5.92 -0.23
CA SER A 139 -4.04 5.02 -1.02
C SER A 139 -4.01 5.37 -2.53
N LEU A 140 -4.07 6.66 -2.88
CA LEU A 140 -3.98 7.11 -4.27
C LEU A 140 -2.60 6.83 -4.89
N THR A 141 -1.51 6.98 -4.12
CA THR A 141 -0.16 6.66 -4.58
C THR A 141 -0.10 5.20 -5.02
N ASN A 142 -0.63 4.28 -4.22
CA ASN A 142 -0.67 2.87 -4.59
C ASN A 142 -1.44 2.67 -5.91
N THR A 143 -2.66 3.19 -5.99
CA THR A 143 -3.54 3.06 -7.16
C THR A 143 -2.89 3.61 -8.44
N ILE A 144 -2.37 4.84 -8.39
CA ILE A 144 -1.80 5.53 -9.56
C ILE A 144 -0.50 4.84 -10.01
N PHE A 145 0.43 4.57 -9.10
CA PHE A 145 1.71 3.96 -9.47
C PHE A 145 1.56 2.53 -9.97
N VAL A 146 0.65 1.75 -9.36
CA VAL A 146 0.31 0.42 -9.86
C VAL A 146 -0.22 0.52 -11.29
N MET A 147 -1.18 1.40 -11.58
CA MET A 147 -1.68 1.59 -12.94
C MET A 147 -0.59 2.01 -13.92
N SER A 148 0.23 3.00 -13.56
CA SER A 148 1.32 3.48 -14.41
C SER A 148 2.31 2.36 -14.73
N PHE A 149 2.67 1.55 -13.73
CA PHE A 149 3.65 0.47 -13.94
C PHE A 149 3.08 -0.68 -14.74
N ILE A 150 1.79 -0.98 -14.59
CA ILE A 150 1.11 -1.96 -15.45
C ILE A 150 1.13 -1.50 -16.90
N TYR A 151 0.80 -0.24 -17.15
CA TYR A 151 0.82 0.32 -18.50
C TYR A 151 2.22 0.29 -19.12
N LEU A 152 3.26 0.67 -18.37
CA LEU A 152 4.63 0.73 -18.86
C LEU A 152 5.26 -0.65 -19.10
N PHE A 153 5.10 -1.59 -18.16
CA PHE A 153 5.83 -2.87 -18.20
C PHE A 153 5.03 -4.02 -18.82
N PHE A 154 3.70 -3.99 -18.74
CA PHE A 154 2.82 -5.02 -19.31
C PHE A 154 2.09 -4.55 -20.56
N GLY A 155 2.00 -3.24 -20.81
CA GLY A 155 1.45 -2.70 -22.05
C GLY A 155 2.31 -2.96 -23.29
N GLN A 156 3.60 -3.31 -23.11
CA GLN A 156 4.56 -3.51 -24.21
C GLN A 156 5.04 -4.97 -24.40
N ALA A 157 4.61 -5.93 -23.58
CA ALA A 157 5.05 -7.32 -23.72
C ALA A 157 4.40 -8.01 -24.94
N GLU A 158 5.14 -8.87 -25.63
CA GLU A 158 4.84 -9.30 -27.01
C GLU A 158 3.62 -10.22 -27.28
N PRO A 159 2.91 -10.91 -26.36
CA PRO A 159 1.63 -11.51 -26.74
C PRO A 159 0.50 -10.46 -26.88
N TYR A 160 0.81 -9.18 -26.65
CA TYR A 160 -0.11 -8.04 -26.69
C TYR A 160 0.07 -7.14 -27.94
N ALA A 161 0.93 -7.51 -28.89
CA ALA A 161 1.15 -6.79 -30.15
C ALA A 161 0.57 -7.52 -31.39
N SER A 162 0.25 -8.81 -31.28
CA SER A 162 -0.32 -9.57 -32.40
C SER A 162 -1.84 -9.47 -32.45
N ASN A 163 -2.35 -8.54 -33.26
CA ASN A 163 -3.62 -8.54 -34.03
C ASN A 163 -4.70 -9.61 -33.72
N THR A 164 -5.04 -9.84 -32.46
CA THR A 164 -6.19 -10.65 -32.07
C THR A 164 -7.10 -9.74 -31.27
N ALA A 165 -8.16 -9.27 -31.93
CA ALA A 165 -9.03 -8.16 -31.55
C ALA A 165 -9.81 -8.32 -30.22
N GLN A 166 -9.46 -9.23 -29.32
CA GLN A 166 -10.23 -9.52 -28.10
C GLN A 166 -9.41 -9.69 -26.79
N GLY A 167 -8.07 -9.71 -26.81
CA GLY A 167 -7.28 -9.96 -25.59
C GLY A 167 -6.79 -8.72 -24.82
N ILE A 168 -6.23 -7.73 -25.55
CA ILE A 168 -5.45 -6.61 -24.98
C ILE A 168 -6.34 -5.59 -24.28
N GLY A 169 -7.45 -5.22 -24.93
CA GLY A 169 -8.40 -4.27 -24.37
C GLY A 169 -9.13 -4.85 -23.15
N PHE A 170 -9.40 -6.16 -23.12
CA PHE A 170 -10.21 -6.76 -22.06
C PHE A 170 -9.46 -6.79 -20.72
N VAL A 171 -8.23 -7.31 -20.69
CA VAL A 171 -7.46 -7.42 -19.44
C VAL A 171 -7.10 -6.04 -18.89
N PHE A 172 -6.67 -5.10 -19.74
CA PHE A 172 -6.39 -3.73 -19.31
C PHE A 172 -7.65 -3.00 -18.85
N LYS A 173 -8.80 -3.13 -19.55
CA LYS A 173 -10.09 -2.56 -19.11
C LYS A 173 -10.57 -3.20 -17.81
N VAL A 174 -10.38 -4.50 -17.62
CA VAL A 174 -10.73 -5.20 -16.38
C VAL A 174 -9.84 -4.71 -15.23
N ILE A 175 -8.53 -4.60 -15.42
CA ILE A 175 -7.62 -4.06 -14.39
C ILE A 175 -7.95 -2.60 -14.09
N MET A 176 -8.12 -1.75 -15.10
CA MET A 176 -8.50 -0.35 -14.92
C MET A 176 -9.86 -0.22 -14.22
N GLY A 177 -10.84 -1.05 -14.62
CA GLY A 177 -12.15 -1.09 -14.00
C GLY A 177 -12.07 -1.49 -12.54
N VAL A 178 -11.35 -2.58 -12.22
CA VAL A 178 -11.13 -3.04 -10.85
C VAL A 178 -10.40 -1.96 -10.05
N VAL A 179 -9.24 -1.48 -10.48
CA VAL A 179 -8.44 -0.56 -9.66
C VAL A 179 -9.12 0.82 -9.51
N LEU A 180 -9.84 1.35 -10.52
CA LEU A 180 -10.58 2.61 -10.37
C LEU A 180 -11.80 2.48 -9.46
N THR A 181 -12.58 1.40 -9.62
CA THR A 181 -13.73 1.15 -8.75
C THR A 181 -13.30 0.86 -7.32
N ASN A 182 -12.11 0.26 -7.13
CA ASN A 182 -11.58 -0.06 -5.82
C ASN A 182 -10.84 1.12 -5.15
N GLY A 183 -10.13 1.94 -5.91
CA GLY A 183 -9.26 2.98 -5.37
C GLY A 183 -10.00 4.09 -4.62
N VAL A 184 -11.23 4.45 -5.06
CA VAL A 184 -12.01 5.51 -4.40
C VAL A 184 -12.51 5.07 -3.02
N PRO A 185 -13.20 3.92 -2.87
CA PRO A 185 -13.58 3.40 -1.56
C PRO A 185 -12.38 3.16 -0.64
N GLU A 186 -11.27 2.62 -1.17
CA GLU A 186 -10.05 2.43 -0.38
C GLU A 186 -9.49 3.74 0.17
N ALA A 187 -9.45 4.80 -0.63
CA ALA A 187 -8.97 6.10 -0.19
C ALA A 187 -9.85 6.70 0.93
N ILE A 188 -11.18 6.50 0.84
CA ILE A 188 -12.12 6.94 1.87
C ILE A 188 -11.90 6.15 3.17
N VAL A 189 -11.82 4.82 3.08
CA VAL A 189 -11.59 3.95 4.24
C VAL A 189 -10.24 4.27 4.90
N ALA A 190 -9.19 4.46 4.09
CA ALA A 190 -7.87 4.86 4.56
C ALA A 190 -7.90 6.22 5.27
N ALA A 191 -8.61 7.21 4.72
CA ALA A 191 -8.75 8.53 5.33
C ALA A 191 -9.39 8.46 6.73
N VAL A 192 -10.47 7.68 6.86
CA VAL A 192 -11.20 7.51 8.13
C VAL A 192 -10.34 6.76 9.14
N LEU A 193 -9.78 5.62 8.77
CA LEU A 193 -9.02 4.78 9.68
C LEU A 193 -7.69 5.43 10.10
N VAL A 194 -6.94 6.02 9.16
CA VAL A 194 -5.68 6.71 9.48
C VAL A 194 -5.94 7.90 10.39
N SER A 195 -7.03 8.65 10.20
CA SER A 195 -7.37 9.77 11.07
C SER A 195 -7.81 9.34 12.47
N ALA A 196 -8.62 8.26 12.58
CA ALA A 196 -9.03 7.70 13.86
C ALA A 196 -7.82 7.16 14.65
N ILE A 197 -7.03 6.28 14.02
CA ILE A 197 -5.87 5.63 14.64
C ILE A 197 -4.79 6.69 14.94
N GLY A 198 -4.48 7.56 13.97
CA GLY A 198 -3.47 8.60 14.12
C GLY A 198 -3.78 9.55 15.28
N LYS A 199 -5.04 9.91 15.48
CA LYS A 199 -5.44 10.76 16.61
C LYS A 199 -5.20 10.08 17.96
N VAL A 200 -5.63 8.82 18.11
CA VAL A 200 -5.43 8.04 19.35
C VAL A 200 -3.94 7.84 19.62
N LEU A 201 -3.19 7.39 18.61
CA LEU A 201 -1.78 7.09 18.74
C LEU A 201 -0.93 8.34 19.02
N SER A 202 -1.34 9.50 18.50
CA SER A 202 -0.67 10.77 18.79
C SER A 202 -0.73 11.19 20.26
N LYS A 203 -1.79 10.83 20.99
CA LYS A 203 -1.88 11.06 22.44
C LYS A 203 -0.89 10.19 23.19
N VAL A 204 -0.79 8.91 22.81
CA VAL A 204 0.15 7.95 23.40
C VAL A 204 1.60 8.40 23.14
N PHE A 205 1.92 8.78 21.90
CA PHE A 205 3.26 9.23 21.54
C PHE A 205 3.64 10.59 22.16
N LYS A 206 2.71 11.54 22.28
CA LYS A 206 2.95 12.82 22.98
C LYS A 206 3.21 12.62 24.47
N THR A 207 2.39 11.80 25.14
CA THR A 207 2.53 11.51 26.58
C THR A 207 3.91 10.92 26.90
N GLN A 208 4.40 10.04 26.03
CA GLN A 208 5.70 9.40 26.19
C GLN A 208 6.90 10.34 25.92
N ARG A 209 6.74 11.36 25.07
CA ARG A 209 7.80 12.37 24.84
C ARG A 209 7.95 13.33 26.03
N ILE A 210 6.91 13.45 26.86
CA ILE A 210 6.92 14.22 28.11
C ILE A 210 7.56 13.37 29.23
N LEU A 211 7.28 12.06 29.28
CA LEU A 211 7.86 11.14 30.30
C LEU A 211 9.33 10.77 30.06
N ALA A 212 9.85 11.00 28.85
CA ALA A 212 11.24 10.73 28.48
C ALA A 212 12.15 11.98 28.53
N ARG A 213 11.64 13.09 29.08
CA ARG A 213 12.40 14.31 29.43
C ARG A 213 12.50 14.40 30.94
#